data_AF-A0A943BLW4-F1
#
_entry.id   AF-A0A943BLW4-F1
#
_cell.length_a   1.000
_cell.length_b   1.000
_cell.length_c   1.000
_cell.angle_alpha   90.00
_cell.angle_beta   90.00
_cell.angle_gamma   90.00
#
_symmetry.space_group_name_H-M   'P 1'
#
loop_
_entity.id
_entity.type
_entity.pdbx_description
1 polymer ?
#
loop_
_entity_poly.entity_id
_entity_poly.type
_entity_poly.pdbx_seq_one_letter_code
_entity_poly.pdbx_strand_id
1 'polypeptide(L)'
;MFEHAMFAKMTPMHNLSVTINQFAHDLIRHLDDVVHSHRQSMRRCVKGLTAMTKELVYSGKTKDVFALENGNYLLKFKDDCTGKDGVFDPGENAVGLTIEGVGDVNLRMSIYFFEKINAAGIKTHYVSANLDDTTMEVLPAKVFGEGLEVICRNKAVGSFYRRYKQYCNEGDDLPSYVETTFKNDELGDPLVTKDGLVDLGVMTAEQYDSLKEMTKQITKIVADDLAEKGLVLYDIKFEFGYDADGNVILIDEIASGNMRVYKDGEYVDPMTLSELFFA
;
A
#
# COMPACT_ATOMS: atom_id res chain seq x y z
N MET A 1 74.88 63.14 -51.61
CA MET A 1 73.92 64.08 -52.22
C MET A 1 72.54 63.52 -52.04
N PHE A 2 71.66 64.27 -51.35
CA PHE A 2 70.21 64.41 -51.58
C PHE A 2 69.33 63.11 -51.54
N GLU A 3 68.19 63.00 -50.84
CA GLU A 3 67.35 63.94 -50.08
C GLU A 3 66.11 63.20 -49.48
N HIS A 4 65.51 63.80 -48.43
CA HIS A 4 64.11 63.80 -47.94
C HIS A 4 63.39 62.47 -47.59
N ALA A 5 62.88 62.19 -46.38
CA ALA A 5 62.15 62.93 -45.32
C ALA A 5 60.61 63.07 -45.50
N MET A 6 59.90 62.40 -44.58
CA MET A 6 58.69 62.81 -43.81
C MET A 6 57.24 62.48 -44.22
N PHE A 7 56.46 62.26 -43.13
CA PHE A 7 55.00 62.06 -42.92
C PHE A 7 54.50 60.59 -42.99
N ALA A 8 53.73 60.04 -42.03
CA ALA A 8 53.08 60.51 -40.81
C ALA A 8 52.72 59.30 -39.91
N LYS A 9 52.52 59.53 -38.61
CA LYS A 9 51.97 58.55 -37.65
C LYS A 9 50.57 58.08 -38.07
N MET A 10 50.39 56.78 -38.28
CA MET A 10 49.10 56.09 -38.09
C MET A 10 49.37 54.93 -37.12
N THR A 11 48.68 54.91 -35.99
CA THR A 11 48.65 53.73 -35.13
C THR A 11 48.05 52.56 -35.92
N PRO A 12 48.64 51.35 -35.93
CA PRO A 12 48.22 50.32 -36.85
C PRO A 12 46.86 49.75 -36.45
N MET A 13 45.90 49.76 -37.38
CA MET A 13 44.60 49.04 -37.30
C MET A 13 44.73 47.54 -37.02
N HIS A 14 45.94 46.98 -37.05
CA HIS A 14 46.21 45.56 -36.88
C HIS A 14 45.95 45.03 -35.46
N ASN A 15 46.03 45.88 -34.42
CA ASN A 15 45.73 45.46 -33.03
C ASN A 15 44.22 45.40 -32.74
N LEU A 16 43.37 46.05 -33.54
CA LEU A 16 41.93 46.05 -33.31
C LEU A 16 41.29 44.72 -33.74
N SER A 17 41.72 44.13 -34.88
CA SER A 17 41.11 42.89 -35.39
C SER A 17 41.47 41.67 -34.55
N VAL A 18 42.69 41.62 -33.99
CA VAL A 18 43.12 40.52 -33.09
C VAL A 18 42.32 40.55 -31.78
N THR A 19 42.10 41.75 -31.23
CA THR A 19 41.33 41.93 -29.99
C THR A 19 39.84 41.60 -30.19
N ILE A 20 39.26 41.96 -31.33
CA ILE A 20 37.87 41.62 -31.67
C ILE A 20 37.69 40.11 -31.86
N ASN A 21 38.62 39.44 -32.56
CA ASN A 21 38.55 37.99 -32.75
C ASN A 21 38.71 37.22 -31.42
N GLN A 22 39.57 37.69 -30.53
CA GLN A 22 39.72 37.09 -29.21
C GLN A 22 38.44 37.25 -28.36
N PHE A 23 37.84 38.45 -28.35
CA PHE A 23 36.56 38.69 -27.69
C PHE A 23 35.43 37.83 -28.26
N ALA A 24 35.36 37.64 -29.57
CA ALA A 24 34.36 36.78 -30.20
C ALA A 24 34.55 35.31 -29.81
N HIS A 25 35.80 34.83 -29.77
CA HIS A 25 36.10 33.46 -29.33
C HIS A 25 35.75 33.22 -27.86
N ASP A 26 36.05 34.17 -26.97
CA ASP A 26 35.75 34.04 -25.55
C ASP A 26 34.24 34.14 -25.28
N LEU A 27 33.51 34.96 -26.05
CA LEU A 27 32.05 35.04 -25.99
C LEU A 27 31.39 33.73 -26.45
N ILE A 28 31.90 33.11 -27.52
CA ILE A 28 31.40 31.81 -28.01
C ILE A 28 31.61 30.71 -26.97
N ARG A 29 32.82 30.63 -26.36
CA ARG A 29 33.09 29.67 -25.28
C ARG A 29 32.17 29.87 -24.09
N HIS A 30 31.95 31.12 -23.68
CA HIS A 30 31.06 31.42 -22.56
C HIS A 30 29.61 31.01 -22.85
N LEU A 31 29.13 31.23 -24.08
CA LEU A 31 27.81 30.78 -24.50
C LEU A 31 27.69 29.24 -24.51
N ASP A 32 28.72 28.54 -24.97
CA ASP A 32 28.75 27.07 -24.96
C ASP A 32 28.72 26.50 -23.53
N ASP A 33 29.46 27.11 -22.60
CA ASP A 33 29.47 26.71 -21.18
C ASP A 33 28.10 26.95 -20.52
N VAL A 34 27.45 28.08 -20.81
CA VAL A 34 26.10 28.40 -20.30
C VAL A 34 25.06 27.42 -20.85
N VAL A 35 25.14 27.08 -22.14
CA VAL A 35 24.26 26.09 -22.78
C VAL A 35 24.52 24.69 -22.23
N HIS A 36 25.78 24.32 -21.98
CA HIS A 36 26.15 23.04 -21.37
C HIS A 36 25.61 22.93 -19.94
N SER A 37 25.78 23.98 -19.12
CA SER A 37 25.26 24.07 -17.75
C SER A 37 23.73 23.99 -17.73
N HIS A 38 23.04 24.71 -18.62
CA HIS A 38 21.58 24.63 -18.76
C HIS A 38 21.13 23.22 -19.20
N ARG A 39 21.84 22.56 -20.12
CA ARG A 39 21.55 21.17 -20.51
C ARG A 39 21.78 20.18 -19.38
N GLN A 40 22.83 20.37 -18.56
CA GLN A 40 23.06 19.51 -17.38
C GLN A 40 22.00 19.75 -16.30
N SER A 41 21.61 21.00 -16.06
CA SER A 41 20.54 21.38 -15.12
C SER A 41 19.19 20.82 -15.57
N MET A 42 18.83 20.96 -16.86
CA MET A 42 17.64 20.32 -17.41
C MET A 42 17.72 18.80 -17.37
N ARG A 43 18.88 18.17 -17.65
CA ARG A 43 19.03 16.71 -17.49
C ARG A 43 18.88 16.26 -16.04
N ARG A 44 19.31 17.07 -15.06
CA ARG A 44 19.08 16.80 -13.63
C ARG A 44 17.61 16.99 -13.23
N CYS A 45 16.95 18.02 -13.76
CA CYS A 45 15.54 18.30 -13.52
C CYS A 45 14.64 17.22 -14.15
N VAL A 46 14.95 16.78 -15.38
CA VAL A 46 14.25 15.69 -16.08
C VAL A 46 14.54 14.33 -15.42
N LYS A 47 15.75 14.09 -14.88
CA LYS A 47 16.03 12.89 -14.06
C LYS A 47 15.32 12.87 -12.70
N GLY A 48 14.88 14.04 -12.21
CA GLY A 48 14.01 14.14 -11.02
C GLY A 48 12.52 14.06 -11.34
N LEU A 49 12.16 13.98 -12.62
CA LEU A 49 10.79 13.98 -13.12
C LEU A 49 10.50 12.73 -13.96
N THR A 50 11.07 11.59 -13.60
CA THR A 50 10.53 10.29 -14.02
C THR A 50 9.21 10.13 -13.28
N ALA A 51 8.11 10.59 -13.88
CA ALA A 51 6.81 10.05 -13.55
C ALA A 51 6.91 8.55 -13.81
N MET A 52 7.11 7.78 -12.74
CA MET A 52 7.07 6.32 -12.75
C MET A 52 5.80 5.93 -13.50
N THR A 53 5.93 5.35 -14.68
CA THR A 53 4.78 4.87 -15.45
C THR A 53 4.22 3.67 -14.71
N LYS A 54 3.27 3.93 -13.81
CA LYS A 54 2.53 2.92 -13.06
C LYS A 54 1.50 2.29 -14.00
N GLU A 55 1.67 1.01 -14.33
CA GLU A 55 0.68 0.26 -15.13
C GLU A 55 -0.44 -0.23 -14.21
N LEU A 56 -1.69 0.12 -14.47
CA LEU A 56 -2.84 -0.37 -13.72
C LEU A 56 -3.03 -1.87 -14.02
N VAL A 57 -2.91 -2.70 -12.98
CA VAL A 57 -3.04 -4.17 -13.06
C VAL A 57 -4.45 -4.62 -12.70
N TYR A 58 -5.02 -4.01 -11.65
CA TYR A 58 -6.33 -4.36 -11.12
C TYR A 58 -6.97 -3.14 -10.46
N SER A 59 -8.27 -2.96 -10.67
CA SER A 59 -9.06 -1.96 -9.96
C SER A 59 -10.09 -2.68 -9.11
N GLY A 60 -9.91 -2.61 -7.79
CA GLY A 60 -10.78 -3.23 -6.81
C GLY A 60 -11.81 -2.27 -6.22
N LYS A 61 -12.61 -2.77 -5.28
CA LYS A 61 -13.64 -1.97 -4.59
C LYS A 61 -13.02 -0.82 -3.80
N THR A 62 -12.02 -1.11 -2.96
CA THR A 62 -11.39 -0.12 -2.06
C THR A 62 -9.99 0.32 -2.50
N LYS A 63 -9.36 -0.39 -3.45
CA LYS A 63 -7.96 -0.15 -3.84
C LYS A 63 -7.73 -0.39 -5.33
N ASP A 64 -6.88 0.43 -5.93
CA ASP A 64 -6.29 0.16 -7.26
C ASP A 64 -4.88 -0.41 -7.07
N VAL A 65 -4.49 -1.34 -7.94
CA VAL A 65 -3.20 -2.03 -7.91
C VAL A 65 -2.43 -1.68 -9.17
N PHE A 66 -1.23 -1.15 -8.99
CA PHE A 66 -0.33 -0.80 -10.09
C PHE A 66 0.95 -1.62 -10.03
N ALA A 67 1.49 -2.04 -11.17
CA ALA A 67 2.81 -2.62 -11.26
C ALA A 67 3.88 -1.52 -11.21
N LEU A 68 4.98 -1.80 -10.51
CA LEU A 68 6.16 -0.95 -10.43
C LEU A 68 7.33 -1.57 -11.20
N GLU A 69 8.23 -0.73 -11.71
CA GLU A 69 9.40 -1.17 -12.50
C GLU A 69 10.37 -2.07 -11.71
N ASN A 70 10.38 -1.96 -10.38
CA ASN A 70 11.20 -2.78 -9.50
C ASN A 70 10.61 -4.18 -9.22
N GLY A 71 9.46 -4.51 -9.82
CA GLY A 71 8.77 -5.80 -9.64
C GLY A 71 7.80 -5.84 -8.45
N ASN A 72 7.72 -4.77 -7.67
CA ASN A 72 6.72 -4.62 -6.61
C ASN A 72 5.38 -4.12 -7.18
N TYR A 73 4.38 -4.06 -6.32
CA TYR A 73 3.09 -3.46 -6.61
C TYR A 73 2.86 -2.22 -5.75
N LEU A 74 2.07 -1.30 -6.26
CA LEU A 74 1.59 -0.14 -5.52
C LEU A 74 0.08 -0.26 -5.34
N LEU A 75 -0.36 -0.29 -4.08
CA LEU A 75 -1.77 -0.18 -3.72
C LEU A 75 -2.12 1.29 -3.53
N LYS A 76 -3.09 1.80 -4.29
CA LYS A 76 -3.69 3.13 -4.11
C LYS A 76 -5.01 2.95 -3.41
N PHE A 77 -5.11 3.43 -2.17
CA PHE A 77 -6.32 3.37 -1.38
C PHE A 77 -7.31 4.41 -1.90
N LYS A 78 -8.58 4.00 -2.00
CA LYS A 78 -9.68 4.84 -2.48
C LYS A 78 -10.59 5.21 -1.31
N ASP A 79 -11.37 6.26 -1.52
CA ASP A 79 -12.43 6.66 -0.58
C ASP A 79 -13.75 5.89 -0.79
N ASP A 80 -13.74 4.94 -1.72
CA ASP A 80 -14.87 4.05 -2.00
C ASP A 80 -14.99 2.99 -0.90
N CYS A 81 -16.19 2.85 -0.35
CA CYS A 81 -16.52 1.87 0.67
C CYS A 81 -17.54 0.85 0.15
N THR A 82 -17.46 -0.38 0.68
CA THR A 82 -18.51 -1.37 0.48
C THR A 82 -19.74 -1.02 1.32
N GLY A 83 -20.92 -1.30 0.79
CA GLY A 83 -22.16 -1.02 1.48
C GLY A 83 -23.40 -1.33 0.66
N LYS A 84 -24.56 -1.14 1.28
CA LYS A 84 -25.87 -1.32 0.67
C LYS A 84 -26.79 -0.18 1.06
N ASP A 85 -27.52 0.35 0.07
CA ASP A 85 -28.46 1.46 0.26
C ASP A 85 -27.84 2.71 0.94
N GLY A 86 -26.55 2.97 0.68
CA GLY A 86 -25.81 4.10 1.26
C GLY A 86 -25.29 3.87 2.68
N VAL A 87 -25.44 2.66 3.23
CA VAL A 87 -24.92 2.28 4.56
C VAL A 87 -23.66 1.44 4.40
N PHE A 88 -22.61 1.80 5.14
CA PHE A 88 -21.35 1.04 5.18
C PHE A 88 -21.57 -0.38 5.70
N ASP A 89 -21.14 -1.36 4.92
CA ASP A 89 -21.12 -2.77 5.32
C ASP A 89 -19.85 -3.43 4.75
N PRO A 90 -18.91 -3.85 5.61
CA PRO A 90 -17.65 -4.45 5.17
C PRO A 90 -17.82 -5.87 4.60
N GLY A 91 -19.01 -6.47 4.73
CA GLY A 91 -19.37 -7.76 4.16
C GLY A 91 -20.19 -7.69 2.87
N GLU A 92 -20.41 -6.49 2.32
CA GLU A 92 -21.19 -6.30 1.10
C GLU A 92 -20.36 -6.35 -0.19
N ASN A 93 -21.05 -6.73 -1.26
CA ASN A 93 -20.41 -7.07 -2.53
C ASN A 93 -20.37 -5.92 -3.55
N ALA A 94 -20.97 -4.77 -3.23
CA ALA A 94 -20.97 -3.59 -4.08
C ALA A 94 -20.33 -2.39 -3.37
N VAL A 95 -19.81 -1.44 -4.16
CA VAL A 95 -19.48 -0.10 -3.66
C VAL A 95 -20.80 0.58 -3.32
N GLY A 96 -21.02 0.83 -2.03
CA GLY A 96 -22.30 1.33 -1.51
C GLY A 96 -22.29 2.83 -1.25
N LEU A 97 -21.11 3.42 -1.05
CA LEU A 97 -20.90 4.82 -0.73
C LEU A 97 -19.43 5.23 -0.88
N THR A 98 -19.18 6.53 -0.95
CA THR A 98 -17.84 7.14 -0.85
C THR A 98 -17.78 7.92 0.47
N ILE A 99 -16.76 7.66 1.29
CA ILE A 99 -16.51 8.39 2.55
C ILE A 99 -15.20 9.14 2.39
N GLU A 100 -15.25 10.47 2.32
CA GLU A 100 -14.04 11.28 2.17
C GLU A 100 -13.02 10.97 3.29
N GLY A 101 -11.78 10.66 2.89
CA GLY A 101 -10.67 10.39 3.79
C GLY A 101 -10.58 8.96 4.35
N VAL A 102 -11.53 8.07 4.07
CA VAL A 102 -11.46 6.67 4.55
C VAL A 102 -10.25 5.93 3.98
N GLY A 103 -9.82 6.23 2.76
CA GLY A 103 -8.63 5.62 2.16
C GLY A 103 -7.36 5.99 2.93
N ASP A 104 -7.23 7.25 3.36
CA ASP A 104 -6.11 7.73 4.18
C ASP A 104 -6.12 7.07 5.57
N VAL A 105 -7.29 6.98 6.19
CA VAL A 105 -7.47 6.34 7.49
C VAL A 105 -7.10 4.86 7.44
N ASN A 106 -7.56 4.13 6.43
CA ASN A 106 -7.23 2.71 6.23
C ASN A 106 -5.74 2.50 6.00
N LEU A 107 -5.10 3.39 5.23
CA LEU A 107 -3.67 3.35 5.01
C LEU A 107 -2.87 3.61 6.30
N ARG A 108 -3.26 4.61 7.11
CA ARG A 108 -2.60 4.89 8.41
C ARG A 108 -2.65 3.69 9.35
N MET A 109 -3.81 3.05 9.46
CA MET A 109 -3.98 1.86 10.29
C MET A 109 -3.17 0.67 9.74
N SER A 110 -3.15 0.50 8.42
CA SER A 110 -2.36 -0.53 7.76
C SER A 110 -0.87 -0.35 8.03
N ILE A 111 -0.33 0.87 7.86
CA ILE A 111 1.07 1.19 8.16
C ILE A 111 1.38 0.82 9.61
N TYR A 112 0.57 1.31 10.56
CA TYR A 112 0.79 1.08 11.98
C TYR A 112 0.90 -0.42 12.32
N PHE A 113 -0.05 -1.23 11.86
CA PHE A 113 -0.03 -2.66 12.15
C PHE A 113 1.02 -3.42 11.35
N PHE A 114 1.23 -3.12 10.06
CA PHE A 114 2.27 -3.80 9.28
C PHE A 114 3.66 -3.56 9.85
N GLU A 115 3.99 -2.35 10.29
CA GLU A 115 5.27 -2.06 10.96
C GLU A 115 5.42 -2.89 12.24
N LYS A 116 4.37 -2.97 13.06
CA LYS A 116 4.38 -3.75 14.31
C LYS A 116 4.49 -5.26 14.07
N ILE A 117 3.78 -5.77 13.08
CA ILE A 117 3.81 -7.19 12.67
C ILE A 117 5.19 -7.57 12.12
N ASN A 118 5.78 -6.72 11.27
CA ASN A 118 7.14 -6.90 10.77
C ASN A 118 8.17 -6.86 11.92
N ALA A 119 8.01 -5.95 12.89
CA ALA A 119 8.86 -5.88 14.07
C ALA A 119 8.75 -7.14 14.97
N ALA A 120 7.61 -7.82 14.96
CA ALA A 120 7.42 -9.12 15.60
C ALA A 120 8.01 -10.31 14.81
N GLY A 121 8.62 -10.06 13.65
CA GLY A 121 9.24 -11.09 12.81
C GLY A 121 8.26 -11.88 11.94
N ILE A 122 7.00 -11.43 11.83
CA ILE A 122 5.98 -12.05 10.99
C ILE A 122 6.07 -11.45 9.59
N LYS A 123 6.14 -12.30 8.56
CA LYS A 123 6.35 -11.86 7.18
C LYS A 123 5.07 -11.26 6.58
N THR A 124 5.19 -10.07 6.01
CA THR A 124 4.12 -9.34 5.33
C THR A 124 4.58 -8.87 3.96
N HIS A 125 3.66 -8.45 3.09
CA HIS A 125 4.02 -7.83 1.82
C HIS A 125 4.42 -6.36 1.95
N TYR A 126 4.29 -5.73 3.13
CA TYR A 126 4.49 -4.28 3.29
C TYR A 126 5.96 -3.88 3.07
N VAL A 127 6.19 -2.89 2.21
CA VAL A 127 7.52 -2.31 1.95
C VAL A 127 7.62 -0.88 2.46
N SER A 128 6.73 0.00 1.99
CA SER A 128 6.70 1.40 2.39
C SER A 128 5.34 2.03 2.04
N ALA A 129 5.08 3.25 2.50
CA ALA A 129 3.87 3.98 2.16
C ALA A 129 4.12 5.48 1.96
N ASN A 130 3.23 6.13 1.21
CA ASN A 130 3.15 7.57 1.05
C ASN A 130 1.71 8.02 1.37
N LEU A 131 1.54 8.71 2.51
CA LEU A 131 0.25 9.23 2.95
C LEU A 131 -0.27 10.37 2.06
N ASP A 132 0.61 11.25 1.56
CA ASP A 132 0.22 12.37 0.69
C ASP A 132 -0.43 11.86 -0.60
N ASP A 133 0.06 10.72 -1.10
CA ASP A 133 -0.50 10.05 -2.28
C ASP A 133 -1.44 8.89 -1.92
N THR A 134 -1.74 8.64 -0.65
CA THR A 134 -2.59 7.52 -0.18
C THR A 134 -2.19 6.16 -0.78
N THR A 135 -0.88 5.86 -0.80
CA THR A 135 -0.34 4.66 -1.46
C THR A 135 0.55 3.82 -0.55
N MET A 136 0.60 2.52 -0.83
CA MET A 136 1.44 1.53 -0.16
C MET A 136 2.18 0.69 -1.20
N GLU A 137 3.51 0.65 -1.13
CA GLU A 137 4.32 -0.28 -1.92
C GLU A 137 4.37 -1.64 -1.22
N VAL A 138 4.16 -2.70 -1.99
CA VAL A 138 4.07 -4.06 -1.49
C VAL A 138 4.85 -5.05 -2.35
N LEU A 139 5.40 -6.08 -1.71
CA LEU A 139 6.06 -7.21 -2.35
C LEU A 139 5.07 -8.02 -3.21
N PRO A 140 5.54 -8.63 -4.32
CA PRO A 140 4.72 -9.53 -5.11
C PRO A 140 4.32 -10.77 -4.28
N ALA A 141 3.05 -11.13 -4.36
CA ALA A 141 2.46 -12.28 -3.71
C ALA A 141 1.46 -12.94 -4.64
N LYS A 142 1.45 -14.27 -4.69
CA LYS A 142 0.37 -15.00 -5.37
C LYS A 142 -0.72 -15.33 -4.35
N VAL A 143 -1.96 -15.00 -4.69
CA VAL A 143 -3.12 -15.32 -3.84
C VAL A 143 -3.40 -16.82 -3.83
N PHE A 144 -4.01 -17.32 -2.75
CA PHE A 144 -4.52 -18.69 -2.68
C PHE A 144 -5.84 -18.81 -3.45
N GLY A 145 -5.91 -19.73 -4.42
CA GLY A 145 -7.07 -19.88 -5.29
C GLY A 145 -7.36 -18.58 -6.05
N GLU A 146 -8.64 -18.17 -6.04
CA GLU A 146 -9.11 -16.88 -6.58
C GLU A 146 -9.23 -15.79 -5.48
N GLY A 147 -8.66 -16.05 -4.30
CA GLY A 147 -8.83 -15.24 -3.09
C GLY A 147 -9.35 -16.08 -1.93
N LEU A 148 -8.69 -15.95 -0.78
CA LEU A 148 -9.05 -16.64 0.44
C LEU A 148 -9.05 -15.64 1.59
N GLU A 149 -10.18 -15.55 2.27
CA GLU A 149 -10.30 -14.78 3.49
C GLU A 149 -10.03 -15.69 4.68
N VAL A 150 -9.27 -15.18 5.64
CA VAL A 150 -8.92 -15.89 6.87
C VAL A 150 -9.42 -15.08 8.05
N ILE A 151 -10.41 -15.62 8.76
CA ILE A 151 -11.08 -14.93 9.86
C ILE A 151 -10.62 -15.52 11.17
N CYS A 152 -10.12 -14.68 12.07
CA CYS A 152 -9.87 -15.04 13.46
C CYS A 152 -10.96 -14.44 14.35
N ARG A 153 -11.56 -15.28 15.20
CA ARG A 153 -12.65 -14.90 16.09
C ARG A 153 -12.23 -15.09 17.54
N ASN A 154 -12.32 -14.00 18.30
CA ASN A 154 -12.20 -13.99 19.76
C ASN A 154 -13.58 -14.15 20.44
N LYS A 155 -14.66 -13.82 19.71
CA LYS A 155 -16.05 -13.90 20.17
C LYS A 155 -16.94 -14.55 19.11
N ALA A 156 -17.98 -15.26 19.55
CA ALA A 156 -18.99 -15.85 18.68
C ALA A 156 -19.92 -14.77 18.12
N VAL A 157 -19.62 -14.27 16.92
CA VAL A 157 -20.41 -13.22 16.24
C VAL A 157 -20.53 -13.48 14.74
N GLY A 158 -21.38 -12.71 14.07
CA GLY A 158 -21.48 -12.68 12.62
C GLY A 158 -21.83 -14.06 12.02
N SER A 159 -21.14 -14.44 10.94
CA SER A 159 -21.43 -15.69 10.23
C SER A 159 -21.17 -16.94 11.08
N PHE A 160 -20.23 -16.92 12.03
CA PHE A 160 -20.03 -18.03 12.96
C PHE A 160 -21.26 -18.24 13.84
N TYR A 161 -21.73 -17.18 14.51
CA TYR A 161 -22.92 -17.27 15.35
C TYR A 161 -24.14 -17.71 14.51
N ARG A 162 -24.34 -17.16 13.31
CA ARG A 162 -25.44 -17.60 12.42
C ARG A 162 -25.43 -19.10 12.13
N ARG A 163 -24.24 -19.70 11.91
CA ARG A 163 -24.09 -21.14 11.68
C ARG A 163 -24.26 -21.98 12.94
N TYR A 164 -23.81 -21.47 14.09
CA TYR A 164 -23.67 -22.27 15.33
C TYR A 164 -24.56 -21.80 16.50
N LYS A 165 -25.56 -20.93 16.28
CA LYS A 165 -26.45 -20.38 17.32
C LYS A 165 -27.25 -21.39 18.15
N GLN A 166 -27.30 -22.65 17.75
CA GLN A 166 -27.87 -23.73 18.58
C GLN A 166 -26.90 -24.23 19.66
N TYR A 167 -25.61 -23.90 19.54
CA TYR A 167 -24.51 -24.40 20.36
C TYR A 167 -23.74 -23.29 21.11
N CYS A 168 -24.06 -22.02 20.84
CA CYS A 168 -23.45 -20.86 21.48
C CYS A 168 -24.42 -19.67 21.48
N ASN A 169 -24.18 -18.72 22.38
CA ASN A 169 -24.80 -17.40 22.37
C ASN A 169 -23.91 -16.41 21.61
N GLU A 170 -24.52 -15.32 21.14
CA GLU A 170 -23.77 -14.22 20.55
C GLU A 170 -22.88 -13.55 21.62
N GLY A 171 -21.60 -13.39 21.31
CA GLY A 171 -20.61 -12.84 22.24
C GLY A 171 -19.94 -13.87 23.17
N ASP A 172 -20.25 -15.16 23.05
CA ASP A 172 -19.51 -16.22 23.76
C ASP A 172 -18.01 -16.20 23.39
N ASP A 173 -17.15 -16.59 24.32
CA ASP A 173 -15.70 -16.66 24.08
C ASP A 173 -15.34 -17.72 23.03
N LEU A 174 -14.54 -17.30 22.06
CA LEU A 174 -13.86 -18.20 21.11
C LEU A 174 -12.37 -17.93 21.22
N PRO A 175 -11.55 -18.78 21.85
CA PRO A 175 -10.13 -18.49 22.06
C PRO A 175 -9.33 -18.58 20.75
N SER A 176 -9.36 -17.50 19.97
CA SER A 176 -8.70 -17.33 18.66
C SER A 176 -9.06 -18.46 17.68
N TYR A 177 -10.37 -18.64 17.46
CA TYR A 177 -10.89 -19.59 16.46
C TYR A 177 -10.61 -19.07 15.05
N VAL A 178 -9.99 -19.89 14.20
CA VAL A 178 -9.63 -19.52 12.82
C VAL A 178 -10.46 -20.33 11.84
N GLU A 179 -11.10 -19.63 10.89
CA GLU A 179 -11.81 -20.22 9.75
C GLU A 179 -11.44 -19.52 8.45
N THR A 180 -11.72 -20.18 7.34
CA THR A 180 -11.40 -19.70 5.99
C THR A 180 -12.63 -19.72 5.10
N THR A 181 -12.78 -18.69 4.27
CA THR A 181 -13.83 -18.57 3.25
C THR A 181 -13.19 -18.27 1.91
N PHE A 182 -13.70 -18.87 0.84
CA PHE A 182 -13.33 -18.42 -0.51
C PHE A 182 -13.96 -17.07 -0.78
N LYS A 183 -13.23 -16.19 -1.48
CA LYS A 183 -13.79 -14.92 -1.95
C LYS A 183 -14.63 -15.18 -3.19
N ASN A 184 -15.94 -15.33 -3.00
CA ASN A 184 -16.87 -15.64 -4.08
C ASN A 184 -18.25 -15.07 -3.75
N ASP A 185 -18.45 -13.82 -4.15
CA ASP A 185 -19.68 -13.06 -3.96
C ASP A 185 -20.94 -13.79 -4.49
N GLU A 186 -20.83 -14.53 -5.60
CA GLU A 186 -21.95 -15.29 -6.19
C GLU A 186 -22.38 -16.49 -5.32
N LEU A 187 -21.44 -17.08 -4.59
CA LEU A 187 -21.67 -18.22 -3.70
C LEU A 187 -21.78 -17.82 -2.22
N GLY A 188 -21.72 -16.52 -1.92
CA GLY A 188 -21.81 -15.98 -0.56
C GLY A 188 -20.64 -16.38 0.33
N ASP A 189 -19.43 -16.33 -0.21
CA ASP A 189 -18.16 -16.59 0.47
C ASP A 189 -18.14 -17.92 1.25
N PRO A 190 -18.19 -19.06 0.53
CA PRO A 190 -18.37 -20.36 1.16
C PRO A 190 -17.21 -20.69 2.10
N LEU A 191 -17.56 -21.15 3.31
CA LEU A 191 -16.59 -21.66 4.28
C LEU A 191 -15.92 -22.92 3.71
N VAL A 192 -14.59 -22.97 3.84
CA VAL A 192 -13.75 -24.09 3.42
C VAL A 192 -12.87 -24.53 4.57
N THR A 193 -12.69 -25.83 4.75
CA THR A 193 -11.85 -26.43 5.80
C THR A 193 -10.41 -26.64 5.29
N LYS A 194 -9.48 -26.97 6.20
CA LYS A 194 -8.12 -27.38 5.84
C LYS A 194 -8.13 -28.50 4.79
N ASP A 195 -8.89 -29.56 5.04
CA ASP A 195 -8.96 -30.71 4.13
C ASP A 195 -9.48 -30.29 2.75
N GLY A 196 -10.55 -29.47 2.71
CA GLY A 196 -11.06 -28.93 1.44
C GLY A 196 -10.03 -28.08 0.69
N LEU A 197 -9.28 -27.23 1.40
CA LEU A 197 -8.22 -26.42 0.79
C LEU A 197 -7.10 -27.28 0.19
N VAL A 198 -6.72 -28.36 0.88
CA VAL A 198 -5.67 -29.28 0.43
C VAL A 198 -6.15 -30.14 -0.74
N ASP A 199 -7.34 -30.75 -0.62
CA ASP A 199 -7.91 -31.63 -1.64
C ASP A 199 -8.24 -30.89 -2.95
N LEU A 200 -8.59 -29.60 -2.86
CA LEU A 200 -8.78 -28.74 -4.02
C LEU A 200 -7.47 -28.18 -4.61
N GLY A 201 -6.33 -28.46 -3.97
CA GLY A 201 -5.01 -27.98 -4.42
C GLY A 201 -4.83 -26.46 -4.25
N VAL A 202 -5.59 -25.82 -3.37
CA VAL A 202 -5.52 -24.38 -3.10
C VAL A 202 -4.27 -24.05 -2.31
N MET A 203 -3.92 -24.88 -1.32
CA MET A 203 -2.68 -24.77 -0.54
C MET A 203 -2.26 -26.12 0.01
N THR A 204 -1.02 -26.21 0.46
CA THR A 204 -0.51 -27.39 1.20
C THR A 204 -0.96 -27.39 2.66
N ALA A 205 -0.87 -28.54 3.31
CA ALA A 205 -1.19 -28.66 4.73
C ALA A 205 -0.27 -27.80 5.60
N GLU A 206 1.02 -27.71 5.22
CA GLU A 206 2.05 -26.90 5.88
C GLU A 206 1.77 -25.40 5.73
N GLN A 207 1.35 -24.96 4.54
CA GLN A 207 0.92 -23.57 4.32
C GLN A 207 -0.30 -23.23 5.18
N TYR A 208 -1.29 -24.13 5.28
CA TYR A 208 -2.45 -23.90 6.16
C TYR A 208 -2.03 -23.75 7.63
N ASP A 209 -1.15 -24.63 8.12
CA ASP A 209 -0.70 -24.59 9.52
C ASP A 209 0.09 -23.30 9.81
N SER A 210 0.96 -22.87 8.89
CA SER A 210 1.66 -21.58 8.97
C SER A 210 0.69 -20.41 8.96
N LEU A 211 -0.27 -20.40 8.03
CA LEU A 211 -1.30 -19.37 7.89
C LEU A 211 -2.13 -19.24 9.18
N LYS A 212 -2.56 -20.37 9.75
CA LYS A 212 -3.35 -20.40 10.99
C LYS A 212 -2.56 -19.87 12.18
N GLU A 213 -1.29 -20.24 12.30
CA GLU A 213 -0.43 -19.75 13.38
C GLU A 213 -0.18 -18.24 13.25
N MET A 214 0.21 -17.77 12.05
CA MET A 214 0.36 -16.34 11.75
C MET A 214 -0.91 -15.56 12.06
N THR A 215 -2.07 -16.07 11.65
CA THR A 215 -3.38 -15.44 11.89
C THR A 215 -3.61 -15.20 13.38
N LYS A 216 -3.33 -16.20 14.23
CA LYS A 216 -3.49 -16.07 15.69
C LYS A 216 -2.53 -15.04 16.28
N GLN A 217 -1.27 -15.07 15.85
CA GLN A 217 -0.25 -14.13 16.32
C GLN A 217 -0.59 -12.68 15.94
N ILE A 218 -0.95 -12.44 14.68
CA ILE A 218 -1.37 -11.13 14.19
C ILE A 218 -2.63 -10.66 14.92
N THR A 219 -3.63 -11.53 15.07
CA THR A 219 -4.86 -11.20 15.83
C THR A 219 -4.54 -10.79 17.25
N LYS A 220 -3.60 -11.47 17.91
CA LYS A 220 -3.17 -11.11 19.26
C LYS A 220 -2.52 -9.72 19.29
N ILE A 221 -1.63 -9.41 18.34
CA ILE A 221 -1.01 -8.07 18.24
C ILE A 221 -2.08 -6.99 18.11
N VAL A 222 -3.06 -7.18 17.22
CA VAL A 222 -4.15 -6.22 17.01
C VAL A 222 -5.03 -6.11 18.27
N ALA A 223 -5.36 -7.24 18.91
CA ALA A 223 -6.20 -7.27 20.10
C ALA A 223 -5.52 -6.59 21.30
N ASP A 224 -4.21 -6.78 21.50
CA ASP A 224 -3.47 -6.16 22.58
C ASP A 224 -3.47 -4.63 22.45
N ASP A 225 -3.28 -4.09 21.25
CA ASP A 225 -3.28 -2.64 20.98
C ASP A 225 -4.65 -2.00 21.15
N LEU A 226 -5.70 -2.72 20.74
CA LEU A 226 -7.07 -2.30 20.99
C LEU A 226 -7.37 -2.30 22.50
N ALA A 227 -6.92 -3.33 23.23
CA ALA A 227 -7.14 -3.43 24.67
C ALA A 227 -6.49 -2.28 25.45
N GLU A 228 -5.30 -1.80 25.03
CA GLU A 228 -4.65 -0.61 25.61
C GLU A 228 -5.52 0.66 25.52
N LYS A 229 -6.47 0.68 24.58
CA LYS A 229 -7.40 1.80 24.34
C LYS A 229 -8.80 1.55 24.92
N GLY A 230 -8.97 0.48 25.71
CA GLY A 230 -10.26 0.08 26.25
C GLY A 230 -11.22 -0.48 25.20
N LEU A 231 -10.69 -0.96 24.07
CA LEU A 231 -11.43 -1.57 22.97
C LEU A 231 -11.28 -3.10 23.00
N VAL A 232 -12.29 -3.82 22.56
CA VAL A 232 -12.30 -5.29 22.55
C VAL A 232 -12.47 -5.80 21.12
N LEU A 233 -11.47 -6.52 20.62
CA LEU A 233 -11.52 -7.16 19.31
C LEU A 233 -12.39 -8.43 19.36
N TYR A 234 -13.50 -8.45 18.64
CA TYR A 234 -14.38 -9.61 18.55
C TYR A 234 -13.96 -10.56 17.44
N ASP A 235 -13.70 -10.03 16.24
CA ASP A 235 -13.03 -10.77 15.16
C ASP A 235 -12.36 -9.84 14.16
N ILE A 236 -11.48 -10.43 13.35
CA ILE A 236 -10.73 -9.75 12.29
C ILE A 236 -10.54 -10.69 11.10
N LYS A 237 -10.57 -10.12 9.91
CA LYS A 237 -10.35 -10.80 8.63
C LYS A 237 -9.02 -10.37 8.01
N PHE A 238 -8.29 -11.34 7.49
CA PHE A 238 -7.03 -11.15 6.78
C PHE A 238 -7.08 -11.82 5.41
N GLU A 239 -6.22 -11.37 4.51
CA GLU A 239 -5.89 -12.07 3.28
C GLU A 239 -4.42 -12.50 3.32
N PHE A 240 -4.13 -13.67 2.77
CA PHE A 240 -2.78 -14.20 2.67
C PHE A 240 -2.47 -14.58 1.23
N GLY A 241 -1.19 -14.47 0.89
CA GLY A 241 -0.63 -15.02 -0.33
C GLY A 241 0.59 -15.86 -0.02
N TYR A 242 1.30 -16.25 -1.06
CA TYR A 242 2.60 -16.88 -0.97
C TYR A 242 3.61 -16.23 -1.90
N ASP A 243 4.86 -16.22 -1.47
CA ASP A 243 5.97 -15.72 -2.26
C ASP A 243 6.47 -16.76 -3.29
N ALA A 244 7.51 -16.40 -4.04
CA ALA A 244 8.12 -17.27 -5.05
C ALA A 244 8.70 -18.57 -4.48
N ASP A 245 9.02 -18.61 -3.19
CA ASP A 245 9.54 -19.79 -2.48
C ASP A 245 8.41 -20.60 -1.83
N GLY A 246 7.15 -20.16 -1.96
CA GLY A 246 5.97 -20.82 -1.41
C GLY A 246 5.68 -20.48 0.06
N ASN A 247 6.41 -19.53 0.67
CA ASN A 247 6.17 -19.13 2.05
C ASN A 247 4.91 -18.28 2.15
N VAL A 248 4.10 -18.55 3.18
CA VAL A 248 2.90 -17.76 3.49
C VAL A 248 3.29 -16.35 3.93
N ILE A 249 2.62 -15.34 3.37
CA ILE A 249 2.80 -13.94 3.72
C ILE A 249 1.45 -13.25 3.91
N LEU A 250 1.36 -12.39 4.93
CA LEU A 250 0.19 -11.51 5.10
C LEU A 250 0.19 -10.47 3.98
N ILE A 251 -0.96 -10.30 3.32
CA ILE A 251 -1.15 -9.33 2.23
C ILE A 251 -2.35 -8.42 2.51
N ASP A 252 -2.76 -7.67 1.47
CA ASP A 252 -3.87 -6.73 1.47
C ASP A 252 -3.70 -5.54 2.43
N GLU A 253 -4.55 -5.42 3.45
CA GLU A 253 -4.57 -4.31 4.39
C GLU A 253 -4.97 -4.78 5.80
N ILE A 254 -4.62 -3.98 6.82
CA ILE A 254 -5.21 -4.09 8.15
C ILE A 254 -5.86 -2.75 8.48
N ALA A 255 -7.16 -2.70 8.30
CA ALA A 255 -7.97 -1.51 8.50
C ALA A 255 -9.15 -1.78 9.43
N SER A 256 -9.76 -0.70 9.93
CA SER A 256 -10.93 -0.74 10.81
C SER A 256 -12.12 -1.44 10.17
N GLY A 257 -12.26 -1.38 8.85
CA GLY A 257 -13.28 -2.11 8.08
C GLY A 257 -13.12 -3.63 8.11
N ASN A 258 -11.94 -4.15 8.46
CA ASN A 258 -11.64 -5.58 8.44
C ASN A 258 -11.88 -6.26 9.80
N MET A 259 -12.31 -5.50 10.80
CA MET A 259 -12.46 -5.96 12.18
C MET A 259 -13.80 -5.54 12.79
N ARG A 260 -14.29 -6.36 13.72
CA ARG A 260 -15.41 -5.97 14.59
C ARG A 260 -14.88 -5.69 15.99
N VAL A 261 -15.06 -4.46 16.43
CA VAL A 261 -14.54 -3.95 17.70
C VAL A 261 -15.69 -3.39 18.53
N TYR A 262 -15.59 -3.61 19.84
CA TYR A 262 -16.58 -3.16 20.81
C TYR A 262 -15.93 -2.30 21.89
N LYS A 263 -16.71 -1.34 22.41
CA LYS A 263 -16.37 -0.54 23.57
C LYS A 263 -17.55 -0.55 24.53
N ASP A 264 -17.32 -0.92 25.78
CA ASP A 264 -18.37 -0.97 26.82
C ASP A 264 -19.60 -1.80 26.43
N GLY A 265 -19.41 -2.84 25.60
CA GLY A 265 -20.47 -3.73 25.11
C GLY A 265 -21.18 -3.26 23.84
N GLU A 266 -20.87 -2.06 23.35
CA GLU A 266 -21.45 -1.48 22.13
C GLU A 266 -20.51 -1.64 20.94
N TYR A 267 -21.08 -1.93 19.76
CA TYR A 267 -20.31 -2.01 18.52
C TYR A 267 -19.78 -0.63 18.13
N VAL A 268 -18.51 -0.57 17.73
CA VAL A 268 -17.85 0.63 17.25
C VAL A 268 -17.74 0.52 15.73
N ASP A 269 -18.36 1.45 14.99
CA ASP A 269 -18.23 1.49 13.54
C ASP A 269 -16.79 1.82 13.11
N PRO A 270 -16.36 1.44 11.90
CA PRO A 270 -14.97 1.59 11.49
C PRO A 270 -14.40 3.01 11.50
N MET A 271 -15.23 4.02 11.24
CA MET A 271 -14.77 5.42 11.25
C MET A 271 -14.51 5.86 12.69
N THR A 272 -15.48 5.64 13.58
CA THR A 272 -15.32 5.91 15.02
C THR A 272 -14.17 5.10 15.62
N LEU A 273 -14.00 3.85 15.19
CA LEU A 273 -12.88 3.00 15.64
C LEU A 273 -11.54 3.64 15.30
N SER A 274 -11.41 4.19 14.10
CA SER A 274 -10.16 4.81 13.66
C SER A 274 -9.86 6.08 14.45
N GLU A 275 -10.87 6.90 14.72
CA GLU A 275 -10.74 8.08 15.59
C GLU A 275 -10.30 7.69 17.00
N LEU A 276 -10.98 6.71 17.62
CA LEU A 276 -10.63 6.22 18.95
C LEU A 276 -9.23 5.57 18.98
N PHE A 277 -8.81 4.95 17.89
CA PHE A 277 -7.51 4.31 17.79
C PHE A 277 -6.37 5.33 17.75
N PHE A 278 -6.54 6.44 17.03
CA PHE A 278 -5.50 7.47 16.86
C PHE A 278 -5.65 8.69 17.79
N ALA A 279 -6.63 8.69 18.70
CA ALA A 279 -6.83 9.71 19.73
C ALA A 279 -5.71 9.75 20.79
#